data_AF-A0A1V4IJG7-F1
#
_entry.id   AF-A0A1V4IJG7-F1
#
_cell.length_a   1.000
_cell.length_b   1.000
_cell.length_c   1.000
_cell.angle_alpha   90.00
_cell.angle_beta   90.00
_cell.angle_gamma   90.00
#
_symmetry.space_group_name_H-M   'P 1'
#
loop_
_entity.id
_entity.type
_entity.pdbx_description
1 polymer ?
#
loop_
_entity_poly.entity_id
_entity_poly.type
_entity_poly.pdbx_seq_one_letter_code
_entity_poly.pdbx_strand_id
1 'polypeptide(L)'
;MEKEFILSEYINQGVQNIVKGIVKASLKNPKETAFVTKYVITSKESKKKREKFLKIRKNVPAFLICSITSNCNLFCKGCYA
;
A
#
# COMPACT_ATOMS: atom_id res chain seq x y z
N MET A 1 23.79 3.72 -17.63
CA MET A 1 22.65 4.64 -17.44
C MET A 1 21.91 4.19 -16.18
N GLU A 2 21.99 4.96 -15.10
CA GLU A 2 21.16 4.72 -13.91
C GLU A 2 19.68 4.93 -14.29
N LYS A 3 18.82 3.98 -13.89
CA LYS A 3 17.37 4.13 -14.06
C LYS A 3 16.89 5.23 -13.13
N GLU A 4 16.04 6.11 -13.67
CA GLU A 4 15.30 7.09 -12.87
C GLU A 4 14.49 6.36 -11.78
N PHE A 5 14.70 6.75 -10.52
CA PHE A 5 13.98 6.15 -9.40
C PHE A 5 12.57 6.73 -9.30
N ILE A 6 11.57 5.91 -9.60
CA ILE A 6 10.16 6.29 -9.50
C ILE A 6 9.58 5.75 -8.19
N LEU A 7 9.45 6.61 -7.19
CA LEU A 7 8.95 6.26 -5.85
C LEU A 7 7.60 5.53 -5.90
N SER A 8 6.69 5.97 -6.77
CA SER A 8 5.37 5.33 -6.89
C SER A 8 5.46 3.89 -7.38
N GLU A 9 6.40 3.56 -8.27
CA GLU A 9 6.64 2.19 -8.72
C GLU A 9 7.21 1.34 -7.61
N TYR A 10 8.23 1.83 -6.91
CA TYR A 10 8.85 1.15 -5.76
C TYR A 10 7.80 0.80 -4.71
N ILE A 11 6.96 1.77 -4.34
CA ILE A 11 5.90 1.59 -3.34
C ILE A 11 4.83 0.60 -3.82
N ASN A 12 4.36 0.69 -5.08
CA ASN A 12 3.39 -0.27 -5.61
C ASN A 12 3.96 -1.70 -5.68
N GLN A 13 5.25 -1.86 -5.99
CA GLN A 13 5.92 -3.17 -5.97
C GLN A 13 6.03 -3.72 -4.54
N GLY A 14 6.34 -2.86 -3.56
CA GLY A 14 6.32 -3.23 -2.14
C GLY A 14 4.97 -3.80 -1.70
N VAL A 15 3.86 -3.12 -2.05
CA VAL A 15 2.51 -3.63 -1.81
C VAL A 15 2.30 -5.00 -2.46
N GLN A 16 2.70 -5.18 -3.72
CA GLN A 16 2.55 -6.46 -4.41
C GLN A 16 3.32 -7.60 -3.73
N ASN A 17 4.50 -7.32 -3.18
CA ASN A 17 5.31 -8.32 -2.49
C ASN A 17 4.67 -8.76 -1.16
N ILE A 18 4.17 -7.81 -0.37
CA ILE A 18 3.42 -8.10 0.86
C ILE A 18 2.21 -8.98 0.55
N VAL A 19 1.43 -8.60 -0.46
CA VAL A 19 0.22 -9.32 -0.88
C VAL A 19 0.53 -10.74 -1.34
N LYS A 20 1.62 -10.96 -2.09
CA LYS A 20 2.06 -12.32 -2.47
C LYS A 20 2.35 -13.18 -1.25
N GLY A 21 2.97 -12.62 -0.21
CA GLY A 21 3.20 -13.31 1.07
C GLY A 21 1.88 -13.73 1.73
N ILE A 22 0.93 -12.80 1.82
CA ILE A 22 -0.39 -13.04 2.41
C ILE A 22 -1.15 -14.13 1.64
N VAL A 23 -1.16 -14.07 0.30
CA VAL A 23 -1.80 -15.09 -0.54
C VAL A 23 -1.20 -16.47 -0.27
N LYS A 24 0.12 -16.60 -0.22
CA LYS A 24 0.78 -17.88 0.08
C LYS A 24 0.41 -18.41 1.47
N ALA A 25 0.30 -17.53 2.45
CA ALA A 25 -0.08 -17.91 3.81
C ALA A 25 -1.55 -18.35 3.92
N SER A 26 -2.45 -17.74 3.15
CA SER A 26 -3.89 -18.01 3.23
C SER A 26 -4.33 -19.30 2.51
N LEU A 27 -3.48 -19.93 1.70
CA LEU A 27 -3.83 -21.13 0.90
C LEU A 27 -4.35 -22.32 1.73
N LYS A 28 -4.03 -22.38 3.03
CA LYS A 28 -4.49 -23.44 3.93
C LYS A 28 -5.94 -23.24 4.40
N ASN A 29 -6.51 -22.04 4.20
CA ASN A 29 -7.87 -21.70 4.60
C ASN A 29 -8.65 -21.09 3.41
N PRO A 30 -9.69 -21.77 2.90
CA PRO A 30 -10.43 -21.29 1.73
C PRO A 30 -11.17 -19.97 1.98
N LYS A 31 -11.63 -19.71 3.21
CA LYS A 31 -12.30 -18.44 3.56
C LYS A 31 -11.31 -17.27 3.53
N GLU A 32 -10.12 -17.46 4.10
CA GLU A 32 -9.05 -16.46 4.06
C GLU A 32 -8.56 -16.25 2.63
N THR A 33 -8.39 -17.34 1.86
CA THR A 33 -8.00 -17.25 0.45
C THR A 33 -9.00 -16.42 -0.35
N ALA A 34 -10.30 -16.65 -0.18
CA ALA A 34 -11.33 -15.87 -0.86
C ALA A 34 -11.26 -14.38 -0.50
N PHE A 35 -11.11 -14.06 0.79
CA PHE A 35 -10.96 -12.69 1.27
C PHE A 35 -9.73 -11.99 0.67
N VAL A 36 -8.57 -12.64 0.75
CA VAL A 36 -7.31 -12.08 0.22
C VAL A 36 -7.37 -11.94 -1.30
N THR A 37 -8.01 -12.88 -2.01
CA THR A 37 -8.19 -12.81 -3.46
C THR A 37 -9.03 -11.60 -3.85
N LYS A 38 -10.13 -11.33 -3.14
CA LYS A 38 -10.92 -10.11 -3.35
C LYS A 38 -10.06 -8.85 -3.16
N TYR A 39 -9.25 -8.81 -2.11
CA TYR A 39 -8.31 -7.71 -1.89
C TYR A 39 -7.30 -7.55 -3.05
N VAL A 40 -6.72 -8.65 -3.56
CA VAL A 40 -5.78 -8.62 -4.70
C VAL A 40 -6.41 -7.94 -5.92
N ILE A 41 -7.66 -8.28 -6.24
CA ILE A 41 -8.39 -7.70 -7.38
C ILE A 41 -8.56 -6.19 -7.17
N THR A 42 -9.09 -5.78 -6.02
CA THR A 42 -9.28 -4.34 -5.70
C THR A 42 -7.97 -3.56 -5.66
N SER A 43 -6.88 -4.17 -5.20
CA SER A 43 -5.55 -3.55 -5.17
C SER A 43 -4.99 -3.30 -6.57
N LYS A 44 -5.17 -4.26 -7.49
CA LYS A 44 -4.82 -4.10 -8.92
C LYS A 44 -5.61 -2.97 -9.58
N GLU A 45 -6.91 -2.88 -9.32
CA GLU A 45 -7.74 -1.78 -9.84
C GLU A 45 -7.32 -0.43 -9.28
N SER A 46 -7.04 -0.37 -7.99
CA SER A 46 -6.54 0.84 -7.32
C SER A 46 -5.21 1.31 -7.92
N LYS A 47 -4.30 0.39 -8.26
CA LYS A 47 -3.05 0.71 -8.98
C LYS A 47 -3.34 1.37 -10.33
N LYS A 48 -4.23 0.79 -11.15
CA LYS A 48 -4.62 1.37 -12.46
C LYS A 48 -5.24 2.77 -12.30
N LYS A 49 -6.04 2.98 -11.25
CA LYS A 49 -6.61 4.31 -10.95
C LYS A 49 -5.50 5.31 -10.63
N ARG A 50 -4.55 4.97 -9.75
CA ARG A 50 -3.40 5.84 -9.42
C ARG A 50 -2.58 6.20 -10.65
N GLU A 51 -2.32 5.25 -11.55
CA GLU A 51 -1.61 5.50 -12.82
C GLU A 51 -2.36 6.51 -13.71
N LYS A 52 -3.70 6.45 -13.77
CA LYS A 52 -4.51 7.45 -14.48
C LYS A 52 -4.40 8.85 -13.84
N PHE A 53 -4.45 8.93 -12.52
CA PHE A 53 -4.29 10.21 -11.81
C PHE A 53 -2.89 10.81 -11.99
N LEU A 54 -1.86 9.97 -12.04
CA LEU A 54 -0.50 10.42 -12.27
C LEU A 54 -0.35 11.13 -13.64
N LYS A 55 -1.03 10.63 -14.69
CA LYS A 55 -1.04 11.26 -16.02
C LYS A 55 -1.58 12.69 -16.02
N ILE A 56 -2.49 13.01 -15.12
CA ILE A 56 -3.03 14.37 -14.94
C ILE A 56 -2.31 15.14 -13.82
N ARG A 57 -1.08 14.74 -13.49
CA ARG A 57 -0.23 15.31 -12.42
C ARG A 57 -0.87 15.32 -11.02
N LYS A 58 -1.82 14.41 -10.76
CA LYS A 58 -2.38 14.17 -9.42
C LYS A 58 -1.73 12.93 -8.83
N ASN A 59 -0.86 13.12 -7.84
CA ASN A 59 -0.20 12.01 -7.19
C ASN A 59 -1.09 11.46 -6.06
N VAL A 60 -1.40 10.17 -6.11
CA VAL A 60 -2.21 9.47 -5.09
C VAL A 60 -1.37 8.33 -4.51
N PRO A 61 -1.05 8.34 -3.20
CA PRO A 61 -0.20 7.32 -2.61
C PRO A 61 -0.90 5.94 -2.57
N ALA A 62 -0.11 4.87 -2.57
CA ALA A 62 -0.64 3.51 -2.42
C ALA A 62 -0.94 3.14 -0.96
N PHE A 63 -0.42 3.91 0.00
CA PHE A 63 -0.62 3.75 1.44
C PHE A 63 -1.42 4.92 2.00
N LEU A 64 -2.30 4.62 2.94
CA LEU A 64 -2.92 5.60 3.82
C LEU A 64 -2.12 5.63 5.12
N ILE A 65 -1.56 6.77 5.47
CA ILE A 65 -1.01 7.01 6.80
C ILE A 65 -2.11 7.70 7.58
N CYS A 66 -2.62 7.03 8.62
CA CYS A 66 -3.68 7.55 9.47
C CYS A 66 -3.21 7.49 10.92
N SER A 67 -3.37 8.60 11.66
CA SER A 67 -3.17 8.60 13.10
C SER A 67 -4.41 8.00 13.77
N ILE A 68 -4.22 6.90 14.49
CA ILE A 68 -5.30 6.24 15.24
C ILE A 68 -5.42 6.80 16.67
N THR A 69 -4.41 7.54 17.14
CA THR A 69 -4.36 8.19 18.46
C THR A 69 -3.34 9.31 18.45
N SER A 70 -3.64 10.42 19.11
CA SER A 70 -2.64 11.43 19.47
C SER A 70 -2.08 11.22 20.88
N ASN A 71 -2.66 10.34 21.70
CA ASN A 71 -2.13 10.11 23.05
C ASN A 71 -0.81 9.32 22.98
N CYS A 72 0.29 9.96 23.34
CA CYS A 72 1.64 9.38 23.40
C CYS A 72 2.30 9.72 24.75
N ASN A 73 3.03 8.77 25.33
CA ASN A 73 3.72 8.92 26.61
C ASN A 73 5.20 9.39 26.47
N LEU A 74 5.57 9.92 25.30
CA LEU A 74 6.92 10.40 24.99
C LEU A 74 6.93 11.93 24.81
N PHE A 75 8.11 12.55 25.00
CA PHE A 75 8.31 14.00 24.93
C PHE A 75 9.27 14.38 23.80
N CYS A 76 8.97 13.92 22.59
CA CYS A 76 9.83 14.11 21.43
C CYS A 76 9.82 15.57 20.94
N LYS A 77 11.00 16.15 20.68
CA LYS A 77 11.09 17.49 20.04
C LYS A 77 10.47 17.44 18.64
N GLY A 78 9.44 18.26 18.41
CA GLY A 78 8.75 18.38 17.11
C GLY A 78 7.66 17.33 16.85
N CYS A 79 7.21 16.61 17.88
CA CYS A 79 6.03 15.75 17.78
C CYS A 79 4.74 16.57 18.00
N TYR A 80 3.68 16.21 17.26
CA TYR A 80 2.34 16.82 17.35
C TYR A 80 1.30 15.88 17.98
N ALA A 81 1.76 14.72 18.50
CA ALA A 81 0.93 13.80 19.26
C ALA A 81 0.76 14.34 20.68
#